data_AF-A0A0B0EQ29-F1
#
_entry.id   AF-A0A0B0EQ29-F1
#
_cell.length_a   1.000
_cell.length_b   1.000
_cell.length_c   1.000
_cell.angle_alpha   90.00
_cell.angle_beta   90.00
_cell.angle_gamma   90.00
#
_symmetry.space_group_name_H-M   'P 1'
#
loop_
_entity.id
_entity.type
_entity.pdbx_description
1 polymer ?
#
loop_
_entity_poly.entity_id
_entity_poly.type
_entity_poly.pdbx_seq_one_letter_code
_entity_poly.pdbx_strand_id
1 'polypeptide(L)'
;MTCKLTSFIRLPLFLFVSLIGIIHSLINLVRIKPDIIIGLGGYGSVLPVVAAYITGIPIVLIEQNVIPGRANLAMAKWADVVLCHWEGSKKRFKKGHVAVTGVPIRSGIIENETCAGDNPFGLDFQKKTLLIMGGSQGAQAINRVMLQSIPKLQALIPDLQIIHLTGKHGYQEAEEAYNGMGVSSFVSEFYNDIGAAYRLSDLVISRSGANTIAEITAVGIPAILIPYPYATDNHQYWNAYELSRVGGA
;
A
#
# COMPACT_ATOMS: atom_id res chain seq x y z
N MET A 1 -26.11 -7.93 28.32
CA MET A 1 -26.74 -6.59 28.47
C MET A 1 -25.73 -5.49 28.84
N THR A 2 -24.44 -5.69 28.61
CA THR A 2 -23.33 -4.76 28.95
C THR A 2 -22.77 -3.98 27.75
N CYS A 3 -23.18 -4.32 26.52
CA CYS A 3 -22.71 -3.66 25.28
C CYS A 3 -23.46 -2.34 24.97
N LYS A 4 -24.68 -2.13 25.50
CA LYS A 4 -25.48 -0.93 25.20
C LYS A 4 -25.14 0.29 26.05
N LEU A 5 -24.63 0.10 27.28
CA LEU A 5 -24.38 1.21 28.22
C LEU A 5 -23.10 2.00 27.89
N THR A 6 -22.06 1.32 27.39
CA THR A 6 -20.82 1.97 26.94
C THR A 6 -21.02 2.83 25.69
N SER A 7 -22.01 2.50 24.85
CA SER A 7 -22.36 3.29 23.66
C SER A 7 -23.00 4.64 24.00
N PHE A 8 -23.74 4.74 25.10
CA PHE A 8 -24.50 5.94 25.47
C PHE A 8 -23.62 7.12 25.89
N ILE A 9 -22.45 6.85 26.48
CA ILE A 9 -21.47 7.88 26.86
C ILE A 9 -20.45 8.11 25.73
N ARG A 10 -20.09 7.05 24.99
CA ARG A 10 -19.10 7.14 23.91
C ARG A 10 -19.59 7.93 22.71
N LEU A 11 -20.88 7.85 22.36
CA LEU A 11 -21.44 8.61 21.24
C LEU A 11 -21.43 10.13 21.47
N PRO A 12 -21.97 10.67 22.58
CA PRO A 12 -21.92 12.12 22.82
C PRO A 12 -20.47 12.60 22.98
N LEU A 13 -19.60 11.82 23.62
CA LEU A 13 -18.16 12.16 23.68
C LEU A 13 -17.52 12.18 22.29
N PHE A 14 -17.81 11.19 21.44
CA PHE A 14 -17.32 11.15 20.06
C PHE A 14 -17.80 12.35 19.25
N LEU A 15 -19.07 12.73 19.38
CA LEU A 15 -19.64 13.91 18.71
C LEU A 15 -18.98 15.21 19.22
N PHE A 16 -18.79 15.33 20.54
CA PHE A 16 -18.11 16.47 21.15
C PHE A 16 -16.65 16.61 20.68
N VAL A 17 -15.89 15.52 20.71
CA VAL A 17 -14.51 15.49 20.21
C VAL A 17 -14.45 15.76 18.71
N SER A 18 -15.41 15.24 17.93
CA SER A 18 -15.50 15.52 16.50
C SER A 18 -15.78 17.00 16.23
N LEU A 19 -16.65 17.64 17.02
CA LEU A 19 -16.90 19.08 16.90
C LEU A 19 -15.64 19.89 17.20
N ILE A 20 -14.91 19.55 18.26
CA ILE A 20 -13.61 20.16 18.57
C ILE A 20 -12.64 19.96 17.40
N GLY A 21 -12.58 18.75 16.82
CA GLY A 21 -11.73 18.46 15.67
C GLY A 21 -12.11 19.24 14.40
N ILE A 22 -13.39 19.51 14.18
CA ILE A 22 -13.86 20.40 13.11
C ILE A 22 -13.41 21.83 13.38
N ILE A 23 -13.56 22.34 14.61
CA ILE A 23 -13.10 23.69 14.98
C ILE A 23 -11.58 23.81 14.76
N HIS A 24 -10.79 22.84 15.20
CA HIS A 24 -9.35 22.83 14.94
C HIS A 24 -9.03 22.79 13.44
N SER A 25 -9.77 21.99 12.68
CA SER A 25 -9.62 21.93 11.22
C SER A 25 -9.92 23.29 10.60
N LEU A 26 -11.04 23.94 10.95
CA LEU A 26 -11.40 25.28 10.49
C LEU A 26 -10.32 26.32 10.81
N ILE A 27 -9.79 26.32 12.05
CA ILE A 27 -8.70 27.21 12.45
C ILE A 27 -7.47 26.97 11.56
N ASN A 28 -7.11 25.71 11.31
CA ASN A 28 -5.99 25.36 10.45
C ASN A 28 -6.22 25.80 9.00
N LEU A 29 -7.43 25.65 8.46
CA LEU A 29 -7.75 26.10 7.10
C LEU A 29 -7.70 27.61 6.95
N VAL A 30 -8.17 28.37 7.94
CA VAL A 30 -8.06 29.84 7.93
C VAL A 30 -6.60 30.31 8.03
N ARG A 31 -5.75 29.56 8.74
CA ARG A 31 -4.31 29.86 8.88
C ARG A 31 -3.49 29.49 7.64
N ILE A 32 -3.69 28.28 7.14
CA ILE A 32 -2.95 27.73 5.99
C ILE A 32 -3.44 28.35 4.68
N LYS A 33 -4.74 28.64 4.59
CA LYS A 33 -5.43 29.13 3.39
C LYS A 33 -5.12 28.27 2.15
N PRO A 34 -5.35 26.95 2.20
CA PRO A 34 -5.02 26.09 1.07
C PRO A 34 -5.98 26.35 -0.10
N ASP A 35 -5.44 26.31 -1.32
CA ASP A 35 -6.24 26.37 -2.55
C ASP A 35 -7.03 25.08 -2.79
N ILE A 36 -6.60 23.96 -2.18
CA ILE A 36 -7.17 22.63 -2.36
C ILE A 36 -6.88 21.73 -1.14
N ILE A 37 -7.80 20.81 -0.83
CA ILE A 37 -7.55 19.71 0.11
C ILE A 37 -7.55 18.38 -0.62
N ILE A 38 -6.56 17.54 -0.31
CA ILE A 38 -6.50 16.16 -0.76
C ILE A 38 -6.79 15.21 0.42
N GLY A 39 -7.89 14.47 0.33
CA GLY A 39 -8.27 13.44 1.29
C GLY A 39 -7.86 12.04 0.79
N LEU A 40 -7.00 11.35 1.55
CA LEU A 40 -6.50 10.01 1.19
C LEU A 40 -7.36 8.87 1.80
N GLY A 41 -8.52 9.19 2.35
CA GLY A 41 -9.37 8.27 3.10
C GLY A 41 -9.02 8.14 4.59
N GLY A 42 -9.63 7.15 5.24
CA GLY A 42 -9.53 6.96 6.70
C GLY A 42 -10.34 7.98 7.52
N TYR A 43 -10.52 7.67 8.82
CA TYR A 43 -11.32 8.51 9.72
C TYR A 43 -10.69 9.88 9.98
N GLY A 44 -9.35 9.97 9.96
CA GLY A 44 -8.61 11.21 10.19
C GLY A 44 -8.87 12.28 9.12
N SER A 45 -9.19 11.86 7.89
CA SER A 45 -9.49 12.78 6.77
C SER A 45 -10.89 13.39 6.86
N VAL A 46 -11.80 12.82 7.66
CA VAL A 46 -13.21 13.24 7.68
C VAL A 46 -13.38 14.67 8.17
N LEU A 47 -12.75 15.03 9.29
CA LEU A 47 -12.96 16.36 9.90
C LEU A 47 -12.33 17.49 9.07
N PRO A 48 -11.11 17.35 8.53
CA PRO A 48 -10.56 18.33 7.58
C PRO A 48 -11.41 18.51 6.32
N VAL A 49 -11.95 17.42 5.76
CA VAL A 49 -12.82 17.49 4.57
C VAL A 49 -14.15 18.16 4.88
N VAL A 50 -14.75 17.89 6.05
CA VAL A 50 -15.96 18.61 6.48
C VAL A 50 -15.68 20.11 6.65
N ALA A 51 -14.53 20.48 7.23
CA ALA A 51 -14.14 21.87 7.38
C ALA A 51 -13.90 22.57 6.02
N ALA A 52 -13.29 21.87 5.05
CA ALA A 52 -13.13 22.37 3.68
C ALA A 52 -14.47 22.61 3.01
N TYR A 53 -15.42 21.67 3.17
CA TYR A 53 -16.75 21.80 2.62
C TYR A 53 -17.50 23.01 3.20
N ILE A 54 -17.37 23.26 4.51
CA ILE A 54 -17.97 24.43 5.19
C ILE A 54 -17.36 25.74 4.67
N THR A 55 -16.07 25.75 4.36
CA THR A 55 -15.32 26.95 3.93
C THR A 55 -15.31 27.15 2.42
N GLY A 56 -15.87 26.23 1.65
CA GLY A 56 -15.90 26.29 0.18
C GLY A 56 -14.55 26.02 -0.49
N ILE A 57 -13.60 25.40 0.21
CA ILE A 57 -12.30 25.03 -0.35
C ILE A 57 -12.47 23.77 -1.20
N PRO A 58 -11.94 23.71 -2.43
CA PRO A 58 -12.00 22.53 -3.28
C PRO A 58 -11.46 21.26 -2.61
N ILE A 59 -12.18 20.16 -2.78
CA ILE A 59 -11.90 18.85 -2.17
C ILE A 59 -11.65 17.82 -3.27
N VAL A 60 -10.45 17.23 -3.23
CA VAL A 60 -10.09 16.05 -4.01
C VAL A 60 -9.96 14.86 -3.08
N LEU A 61 -10.59 13.74 -3.42
CA LEU A 61 -10.38 12.47 -2.72
C LEU A 61 -9.56 11.53 -3.58
N ILE A 62 -8.68 10.75 -2.96
CA ILE A 62 -7.93 9.67 -3.62
C ILE A 62 -8.36 8.34 -3.00
N GLU A 63 -8.77 7.40 -3.85
CA GLU A 63 -9.13 6.03 -3.48
C GLU A 63 -8.19 5.02 -4.16
N GLN A 64 -7.41 4.34 -3.34
CA GLN A 64 -6.39 3.40 -3.82
C GLN A 64 -6.94 1.98 -4.02
N ASN A 65 -7.99 1.61 -3.29
CA ASN A 65 -8.51 0.25 -3.28
C ASN A 65 -9.66 0.07 -4.28
N VAL A 66 -9.83 -1.17 -4.74
CA VAL A 66 -11.01 -1.59 -5.54
C VAL A 66 -12.30 -1.45 -4.73
N ILE A 67 -12.22 -1.71 -3.42
CA ILE A 67 -13.30 -1.51 -2.46
C ILE A 67 -13.05 -0.18 -1.76
N PRO A 68 -13.82 0.89 -2.08
CA PRO A 68 -13.57 2.18 -1.49
C PRO A 68 -13.81 2.17 0.01
N GLY A 69 -12.95 2.89 0.73
CA GLY A 69 -13.09 3.04 2.17
C GLY A 69 -14.40 3.73 2.53
N ARG A 70 -15.01 3.33 3.66
CA ARG A 70 -16.27 3.93 4.14
C ARG A 70 -16.19 5.45 4.31
N ALA A 71 -15.02 5.97 4.72
CA ALA A 71 -14.78 7.40 4.82
C ALA A 71 -14.86 8.09 3.44
N ASN A 72 -14.17 7.56 2.43
CA ASN A 72 -14.21 8.09 1.07
C ASN A 72 -15.64 8.03 0.50
N LEU A 73 -16.36 6.92 0.68
CA LEU A 73 -17.76 6.82 0.26
C LEU A 73 -18.66 7.87 0.92
N ALA A 74 -18.45 8.16 2.21
CA ALA A 74 -19.23 9.16 2.93
C ALA A 74 -18.90 10.59 2.49
N MET A 75 -17.61 10.87 2.24
CA MET A 75 -17.11 12.19 1.86
C MET A 75 -17.30 12.51 0.37
N ALA A 76 -17.47 11.51 -0.50
CA ALA A 76 -17.57 11.70 -1.95
C ALA A 76 -18.69 12.66 -2.39
N LYS A 77 -19.75 12.81 -1.59
CA LYS A 77 -20.84 13.78 -1.86
C LYS A 77 -20.42 15.25 -1.68
N TRP A 78 -19.30 15.49 -0.99
CA TRP A 78 -18.73 16.81 -0.73
C TRP A 78 -17.49 17.09 -1.58
N ALA A 79 -16.96 16.08 -2.26
CA ALA A 79 -15.77 16.19 -3.08
C ALA A 79 -16.10 16.75 -4.47
N ASP A 80 -15.25 17.64 -4.97
CA ASP A 80 -15.30 18.12 -6.35
C ASP A 80 -14.90 17.00 -7.32
N VAL A 81 -13.92 16.17 -6.94
CA VAL A 81 -13.56 14.96 -7.67
C VAL A 81 -13.00 13.87 -6.76
N VAL A 82 -13.30 12.62 -7.11
CA VAL A 82 -12.69 11.41 -6.55
C VAL A 82 -11.80 10.78 -7.61
N LEU A 83 -10.51 10.69 -7.32
CA LEU A 83 -9.50 10.05 -8.14
C LEU A 83 -9.32 8.60 -7.68
N CYS A 84 -9.63 7.65 -8.55
CA CYS A 84 -9.57 6.23 -8.28
C CYS A 84 -8.39 5.56 -8.98
N HIS A 85 -7.82 4.55 -8.32
CA HIS A 85 -6.85 3.67 -8.97
C HIS A 85 -7.50 2.75 -10.00
N TRP A 86 -8.69 2.21 -9.69
CA TRP A 86 -9.34 1.14 -10.45
C TRP A 86 -10.64 1.59 -11.11
N GLU A 87 -10.87 1.12 -12.34
CA GLU A 87 -12.17 1.27 -13.02
C GLU A 87 -13.30 0.61 -12.23
N GLY A 88 -13.01 -0.53 -11.59
CA GLY A 88 -13.94 -1.26 -10.73
C GLY A 88 -14.44 -0.48 -9.50
N SER A 89 -13.72 0.57 -9.08
CA SER A 89 -14.10 1.42 -7.94
C SER A 89 -15.23 2.40 -8.29
N LYS A 90 -15.33 2.87 -9.54
CA LYS A 90 -16.26 3.94 -9.95
C LYS A 90 -17.71 3.62 -9.61
N LYS A 91 -18.16 2.41 -9.92
CA LYS A 91 -19.54 1.95 -9.69
C LYS A 91 -19.98 1.97 -8.22
N ARG A 92 -19.03 2.09 -7.28
CA ARG A 92 -19.31 2.09 -5.83
C ARG A 92 -19.55 3.49 -5.30
N PHE A 93 -19.10 4.52 -6.01
CA PHE A 93 -19.40 5.91 -5.71
C PHE A 93 -20.74 6.30 -6.34
N LYS A 94 -21.76 6.46 -5.50
CA LYS A 94 -23.11 6.85 -5.94
C LYS A 94 -23.27 8.35 -6.16
N LYS A 95 -22.31 9.14 -5.68
CA LYS A 95 -22.32 10.61 -5.65
C LYS A 95 -20.88 11.10 -5.84
N GLY A 96 -20.74 12.31 -6.38
CA GLY A 96 -19.44 12.92 -6.71
C GLY A 96 -19.00 12.60 -8.14
N HIS A 97 -18.13 13.44 -8.68
CA HIS A 97 -17.46 13.21 -9.95
C HIS A 97 -16.28 12.25 -9.73
N VAL A 98 -16.19 11.17 -10.52
CA VAL A 98 -15.18 10.12 -10.31
C VAL A 98 -14.36 9.94 -11.58
N ALA A 99 -13.04 10.10 -11.44
CA ALA A 99 -12.07 9.88 -12.51
C ALA A 99 -11.12 8.74 -12.13
N VAL A 100 -10.64 8.00 -13.13
CA VAL A 100 -9.61 6.96 -12.93
C VAL A 100 -8.29 7.50 -13.43
N THR A 101 -7.35 7.65 -12.51
CA THR A 101 -6.06 8.29 -12.77
C THR A 101 -4.87 7.43 -12.35
N GLY A 102 -5.13 6.29 -11.70
CA GLY A 102 -4.12 5.64 -10.88
C GLY A 102 -3.98 6.33 -9.52
N VAL A 103 -2.89 6.02 -8.80
CA VAL A 103 -2.55 6.64 -7.53
C VAL A 103 -1.12 7.18 -7.56
N PRO A 104 -0.81 8.23 -6.78
CA PRO A 104 0.56 8.69 -6.64
C PRO A 104 1.46 7.57 -6.12
N ILE A 105 2.60 7.39 -6.78
CA ILE A 105 3.69 6.53 -6.31
C ILE A 105 4.94 7.37 -6.07
N ARG A 106 5.91 6.80 -5.36
CA ARG A 106 7.19 7.49 -5.06
C ARG A 106 7.97 7.74 -6.35
N SER A 107 8.60 8.91 -6.46
CA SER A 107 9.31 9.33 -7.68
C SER A 107 10.45 8.37 -8.05
N GLY A 108 11.25 7.93 -7.06
CA GLY A 108 12.36 7.00 -7.22
C GLY A 108 12.02 5.58 -7.71
N ILE A 109 10.74 5.27 -7.95
CA ILE A 109 10.29 3.98 -8.46
C ILE A 109 10.34 3.93 -9.99
N ILE A 110 9.95 5.02 -10.67
CA ILE A 110 9.98 5.11 -12.14
C ILE A 110 11.28 5.73 -12.63
N GLU A 111 11.96 6.51 -11.79
CA GLU A 111 13.22 7.18 -12.17
C GLU A 111 14.26 6.16 -12.66
N ASN A 112 14.47 6.18 -13.97
CA ASN A 112 15.46 5.42 -14.73
C ASN A 112 16.85 6.07 -14.62
N GLU A 113 17.21 6.67 -13.48
CA GLU A 113 18.59 7.08 -13.28
C GLU A 113 19.42 5.82 -13.08
N THR A 114 19.88 5.31 -14.21
CA THR A 114 20.93 4.33 -14.40
C THR A 114 22.19 4.78 -13.69
N CYS A 115 22.26 4.59 -12.38
CA CYS A 115 23.53 4.28 -11.76
C CYS A 115 23.77 2.79 -11.93
N ALA A 116 24.15 2.39 -13.15
CA ALA A 116 24.60 1.03 -13.47
C ALA A 116 25.81 0.56 -12.62
N GLY A 117 26.30 1.40 -11.70
CA GLY A 117 27.35 1.10 -10.72
C GLY A 117 26.86 0.90 -9.28
N ASP A 118 25.66 1.34 -8.90
CA ASP A 118 25.18 1.21 -7.52
C ASP A 118 24.30 -0.03 -7.41
N ASN A 119 24.94 -1.16 -7.15
CA ASN A 119 24.28 -2.38 -6.73
C ASN A 119 24.38 -2.51 -5.20
N PRO A 120 23.46 -1.89 -4.45
CA PRO A 120 23.52 -1.90 -2.99
C PRO A 120 23.29 -3.29 -2.40
N PHE A 121 22.85 -4.25 -3.22
CA PHE A 121 22.53 -5.61 -2.80
C PHE A 121 23.70 -6.59 -2.96
N GLY A 122 24.74 -6.22 -3.71
CA GLY A 122 25.86 -7.13 -4.00
C GLY A 122 25.46 -8.34 -4.85
N LEU A 123 24.35 -8.26 -5.58
CA LEU A 123 23.79 -9.34 -6.41
C LEU A 123 24.16 -9.16 -7.90
N ASP A 124 24.07 -10.20 -8.72
CA ASP A 124 24.53 -10.13 -10.11
C ASP A 124 23.36 -9.76 -11.03
N PHE A 125 23.48 -8.64 -11.76
CA PHE A 125 22.45 -8.18 -12.69
C PHE A 125 22.15 -9.18 -13.83
N GLN A 126 23.03 -10.14 -14.10
CA GLN A 126 22.82 -11.18 -15.12
C GLN A 126 22.06 -12.40 -14.59
N LYS A 127 21.91 -12.53 -13.27
CA LYS A 127 21.22 -13.66 -12.63
C LYS A 127 19.78 -13.30 -12.29
N LYS A 128 18.96 -14.34 -12.17
CA LYS A 128 17.56 -14.17 -11.80
C LYS A 128 17.42 -13.77 -10.35
N THR A 129 16.66 -12.70 -10.08
CA THR A 129 16.44 -12.17 -8.73
C THR A 129 14.97 -12.18 -8.35
N LEU A 130 14.67 -12.75 -7.18
CA LEU A 130 13.34 -12.79 -6.57
C LEU A 130 13.26 -11.80 -5.41
N LEU A 131 12.37 -10.82 -5.50
CA LEU A 131 12.03 -9.93 -4.39
C LEU A 131 10.88 -10.49 -3.57
N ILE A 132 11.06 -10.59 -2.26
CA ILE A 132 10.06 -11.03 -1.31
C ILE A 132 9.79 -9.89 -0.33
N MET A 133 8.53 -9.44 -0.23
CA MET A 133 8.18 -8.36 0.70
C MET A 133 6.78 -8.53 1.33
N GLY A 134 6.70 -8.29 2.63
CA GLY A 134 5.44 -8.42 3.39
C GLY A 134 4.57 -7.15 3.47
N GLY A 135 5.01 -6.04 2.88
CA GLY A 135 4.50 -4.70 3.19
C GLY A 135 5.17 -4.09 4.43
N SER A 136 4.66 -2.93 4.90
CA SER A 136 5.35 -2.11 5.92
C SER A 136 5.58 -2.76 7.29
N GLN A 137 4.80 -3.79 7.64
CA GLN A 137 4.96 -4.54 8.89
C GLN A 137 5.70 -5.88 8.71
N GLY A 138 6.13 -6.19 7.48
CA GLY A 138 6.55 -7.55 7.12
C GLY A 138 5.38 -8.54 7.12
N ALA A 139 5.65 -9.78 6.72
CA ALA A 139 4.65 -10.83 6.65
C ALA A 139 5.24 -12.18 7.06
N GLN A 140 5.18 -12.50 8.35
CA GLN A 140 5.72 -13.75 8.91
C GLN A 140 5.27 -15.01 8.18
N ALA A 141 4.01 -15.05 7.74
CA ALA A 141 3.49 -16.16 6.93
C ALA A 141 4.21 -16.28 5.57
N ILE A 142 4.51 -15.16 4.91
CA ILE A 142 5.29 -15.14 3.65
C ILE A 142 6.72 -15.56 3.95
N ASN A 143 7.36 -14.97 4.97
CA ASN A 143 8.74 -15.29 5.33
C ASN A 143 8.91 -16.80 5.52
N ARG A 144 8.06 -17.42 6.33
CA ARG A 144 8.11 -18.86 6.62
C ARG A 144 7.92 -19.72 5.38
N VAL A 145 6.89 -19.43 4.57
CA VAL A 145 6.62 -20.19 3.33
C VAL A 145 7.79 -20.07 2.37
N MET A 146 8.38 -18.88 2.26
CA MET A 146 9.54 -18.67 1.39
C MET A 146 10.75 -19.46 1.88
N LEU A 147 11.12 -19.38 3.15
CA LEU A 147 12.25 -20.15 3.68
C LEU A 147 12.08 -21.67 3.47
N GLN A 148 10.86 -22.19 3.55
CA GLN A 148 10.56 -23.60 3.26
C GLN A 148 10.62 -23.94 1.77
N SER A 149 10.41 -22.97 0.88
CA SER A 149 10.32 -23.18 -0.57
C SER A 149 11.66 -23.01 -1.28
N ILE A 150 12.58 -22.24 -0.71
CA ILE A 150 13.86 -21.87 -1.32
C ILE A 150 14.71 -23.07 -1.76
N PRO A 151 14.85 -24.17 -0.99
CA PRO A 151 15.60 -25.34 -1.45
C PRO A 151 15.06 -25.93 -2.77
N LYS A 152 13.73 -25.95 -2.93
CA LYS A 152 13.09 -26.42 -4.17
C LYS A 152 13.28 -25.42 -5.31
N LEU A 153 13.23 -24.12 -5.02
CA LEU A 153 13.46 -23.08 -6.02
C LEU A 153 14.89 -23.10 -6.54
N GLN A 154 15.89 -23.28 -5.67
CA GLN A 154 17.29 -23.42 -6.07
C GLN A 154 17.52 -24.65 -6.97
N ALA A 155 16.82 -25.75 -6.72
CA ALA A 155 16.91 -26.94 -7.59
C ALA A 155 16.31 -26.72 -8.98
N LEU A 156 15.29 -25.86 -9.11
CA LEU A 156 14.63 -25.54 -10.38
C LEU A 156 15.32 -24.41 -11.15
N ILE A 157 15.84 -23.42 -10.42
CA ILE A 157 16.52 -22.25 -10.94
C ILE A 157 17.85 -22.16 -10.19
N PRO A 158 18.89 -22.85 -10.68
CA PRO A 158 20.25 -22.69 -10.16
C PRO A 158 20.62 -21.21 -10.17
N ASP A 159 21.40 -20.78 -9.17
CA ASP A 159 21.87 -19.39 -9.05
C ASP A 159 20.78 -18.33 -8.78
N LEU A 160 19.56 -18.72 -8.42
CA LEU A 160 18.51 -17.78 -8.02
C LEU A 160 18.98 -16.89 -6.87
N GLN A 161 18.87 -15.58 -7.05
CA GLN A 161 19.21 -14.58 -6.05
C GLN A 161 17.96 -14.07 -5.34
N ILE A 162 18.10 -13.72 -4.07
CA ILE A 162 16.96 -13.32 -3.24
C ILE A 162 17.16 -11.93 -2.64
N ILE A 163 16.17 -11.06 -2.79
CA ILE A 163 16.03 -9.86 -1.96
C ILE A 163 14.85 -10.11 -1.03
N HIS A 164 15.07 -10.23 0.28
CA HIS A 164 14.01 -10.52 1.24
C HIS A 164 13.86 -9.38 2.25
N LEU A 165 12.76 -8.62 2.11
CA LEU A 165 12.33 -7.60 3.05
C LEU A 165 11.36 -8.19 4.07
N THR A 166 11.92 -8.70 5.16
CA THR A 166 11.23 -9.60 6.10
C THR A 166 10.31 -8.86 7.07
N GLY A 167 10.54 -7.56 7.30
CA GLY A 167 10.09 -6.87 8.50
C GLY A 167 10.91 -7.24 9.74
N LYS A 168 10.75 -6.45 10.80
CA LYS A 168 11.52 -6.54 12.05
C LYS A 168 11.60 -7.95 12.64
N HIS A 169 10.46 -8.64 12.70
CA HIS A 169 10.34 -9.90 13.42
C HIS A 169 10.90 -11.13 12.69
N GLY A 170 11.30 -11.01 11.42
CA GLY A 170 11.75 -12.15 10.60
C GLY A 170 13.17 -12.04 10.06
N TYR A 171 13.89 -10.97 10.40
CA TYR A 171 15.19 -10.67 9.80
C TYR A 171 16.26 -11.70 10.16
N GLN A 172 16.50 -11.93 11.46
CA GLN A 172 17.53 -12.86 11.94
C GLN A 172 17.30 -14.29 11.42
N GLU A 173 16.07 -14.80 11.57
CA GLU A 173 15.71 -16.15 11.09
C GLU A 173 15.97 -16.31 9.59
N ALA A 174 15.61 -15.30 8.79
CA ALA A 174 15.81 -15.36 7.35
C ALA A 174 17.29 -15.28 6.96
N GLU A 175 18.05 -14.37 7.57
CA GLU A 175 19.48 -14.20 7.30
C GLU A 175 20.27 -15.48 7.61
N GLU A 176 20.05 -16.08 8.78
CA GLU A 176 20.68 -17.35 9.15
C GLU A 176 20.30 -18.49 8.20
N ALA A 177 19.02 -18.57 7.82
CA ALA A 177 18.53 -19.60 6.92
C ALA A 177 19.14 -19.49 5.51
N TYR A 178 19.20 -18.29 4.93
CA TYR A 178 19.80 -18.10 3.60
C TYR A 178 21.30 -18.38 3.60
N ASN A 179 22.02 -17.92 4.64
CA ASN A 179 23.45 -18.20 4.80
C ASN A 179 23.71 -19.70 4.96
N GLY A 180 22.92 -20.39 5.78
CA GLY A 180 23.03 -21.84 5.97
C GLY A 180 22.73 -22.67 4.71
N MET A 181 21.91 -22.13 3.80
CA MET A 181 21.63 -22.74 2.50
C MET A 181 22.64 -22.36 1.41
N GLY A 182 23.55 -21.41 1.67
CA GLY A 182 24.50 -20.90 0.66
C GLY A 182 23.82 -20.12 -0.47
N VAL A 183 22.67 -19.51 -0.22
CA VAL A 183 21.91 -18.74 -1.22
C VAL A 183 22.46 -17.32 -1.32
N SER A 184 22.68 -16.84 -2.54
CA SER A 184 23.03 -15.43 -2.76
C SER A 184 21.82 -14.55 -2.43
N SER A 185 21.89 -13.83 -1.31
CA SER A 185 20.75 -13.07 -0.82
C SER A 185 21.12 -11.74 -0.18
N PHE A 186 20.24 -10.76 -0.35
CA PHE A 186 20.15 -9.58 0.49
C PHE A 186 18.93 -9.70 1.40
N VAL A 187 19.13 -9.61 2.71
CA VAL A 187 18.05 -9.69 3.70
C VAL A 187 18.03 -8.40 4.50
N SER A 188 16.84 -7.85 4.74
CA SER A 188 16.70 -6.65 5.56
C SER A 188 15.32 -6.58 6.21
N GLU A 189 15.24 -5.91 7.37
CA GLU A 189 13.95 -5.59 7.99
C GLU A 189 13.11 -4.67 7.08
N PHE A 190 13.76 -3.66 6.51
CA PHE A 190 13.14 -2.64 5.67
C PHE A 190 14.20 -1.99 4.78
N TYR A 191 13.81 -1.65 3.56
CA TYR A 191 14.69 -0.96 2.62
C TYR A 191 14.00 0.29 2.07
N ASN A 192 14.64 1.45 2.25
CA ASN A 192 14.05 2.75 1.90
C ASN A 192 13.88 2.90 0.38
N ASP A 193 14.89 2.51 -0.39
CA ASP A 193 14.88 2.57 -1.86
C ASP A 193 14.30 1.28 -2.46
N ILE A 194 13.00 1.07 -2.31
CA ILE A 194 12.35 -0.07 -2.96
C ILE A 194 12.52 -0.04 -4.49
N GLY A 195 12.74 1.14 -5.08
CA GLY A 195 12.93 1.30 -6.52
C GLY A 195 14.13 0.51 -7.00
N ALA A 196 15.25 0.55 -6.24
CA ALA A 196 16.42 -0.26 -6.54
C ALA A 196 16.11 -1.76 -6.46
N ALA A 197 15.33 -2.20 -5.48
CA ALA A 197 14.94 -3.60 -5.36
C ALA A 197 14.05 -4.03 -6.54
N TYR A 198 13.09 -3.21 -6.94
CA TYR A 198 12.26 -3.46 -8.12
C TYR A 198 13.11 -3.57 -9.39
N ARG A 199 14.02 -2.63 -9.65
CA ARG A 199 14.87 -2.62 -10.84
C ARG A 199 15.73 -3.89 -11.00
N LEU A 200 16.20 -4.46 -9.89
CA LEU A 200 17.00 -5.68 -9.92
C LEU A 200 16.15 -6.95 -10.02
N SER A 201 14.85 -6.90 -9.74
CA SER A 201 14.01 -8.09 -9.59
C SER A 201 13.34 -8.52 -10.89
N ASP A 202 13.37 -9.82 -11.17
CA ASP A 202 12.61 -10.44 -12.26
C ASP A 202 11.19 -10.83 -11.85
N LEU A 203 10.97 -11.06 -10.55
CA LEU A 203 9.69 -11.47 -9.98
C LEU A 203 9.54 -10.90 -8.56
N VAL A 204 8.33 -10.44 -8.23
CA VAL A 204 7.99 -9.99 -6.88
C VAL A 204 7.00 -10.94 -6.21
N ILE A 205 7.26 -11.34 -4.97
CA ILE A 205 6.28 -11.99 -4.10
C ILE A 205 5.90 -11.00 -3.01
N SER A 206 4.64 -10.58 -2.99
CA SER A 206 4.22 -9.57 -2.03
C SER A 206 2.79 -9.71 -1.53
N ARG A 207 2.47 -9.00 -0.45
CA ARG A 207 1.07 -8.64 -0.15
C ARG A 207 0.49 -7.77 -1.27
N SER A 208 -0.84 -7.78 -1.40
CA SER A 208 -1.59 -7.01 -2.41
C SER A 208 -2.14 -5.69 -1.87
N GLY A 209 -1.29 -4.93 -1.17
CA GLY A 209 -1.60 -3.56 -0.79
C GLY A 209 -1.76 -2.67 -2.03
N ALA A 210 -2.67 -1.69 -1.98
CA ALA A 210 -2.97 -0.85 -3.15
C ALA A 210 -1.72 -0.12 -3.69
N ASN A 211 -0.92 0.50 -2.81
CA ASN A 211 0.31 1.18 -3.24
C ASN A 211 1.34 0.18 -3.78
N THR A 212 1.52 -0.98 -3.15
CA THR A 212 2.44 -2.01 -3.66
C THR A 212 2.06 -2.45 -5.07
N ILE A 213 0.77 -2.64 -5.33
CA ILE A 213 0.28 -2.97 -6.67
C ILE A 213 0.53 -1.82 -7.65
N ALA A 214 0.23 -0.58 -7.26
CA ALA A 214 0.49 0.58 -8.11
C ALA A 214 1.98 0.71 -8.46
N GLU A 215 2.87 0.45 -7.50
CA GLU A 215 4.32 0.48 -7.69
C GLU A 215 4.77 -0.65 -8.63
N ILE A 216 4.37 -1.90 -8.37
CA ILE A 216 4.71 -3.06 -9.21
C ILE A 216 4.21 -2.87 -10.65
N THR A 217 2.98 -2.41 -10.83
CA THR A 217 2.38 -2.21 -12.16
C THR A 217 3.01 -1.05 -12.91
N ALA A 218 3.47 0.00 -12.21
CA ALA A 218 4.19 1.10 -12.82
C ALA A 218 5.58 0.70 -13.33
N VAL A 219 6.28 -0.19 -12.62
CA VAL A 219 7.58 -0.73 -13.06
C VAL A 219 7.39 -1.85 -14.11
N GLY A 220 6.26 -2.55 -14.09
CA GLY A 220 5.97 -3.62 -15.03
C GLY A 220 6.62 -4.96 -14.69
N ILE A 221 6.82 -5.25 -13.41
CA ILE A 221 7.43 -6.51 -12.94
C ILE A 221 6.34 -7.56 -12.70
N PRO A 222 6.52 -8.81 -13.16
CA PRO A 222 5.64 -9.92 -12.78
C PRO A 222 5.56 -10.07 -11.25
N ALA A 223 4.39 -10.45 -10.72
CA ALA A 223 4.22 -10.56 -9.28
C ALA A 223 3.28 -11.67 -8.83
N ILE A 224 3.68 -12.44 -7.82
CA ILE A 224 2.79 -13.34 -7.09
C ILE A 224 2.25 -12.60 -5.87
N LEU A 225 0.98 -12.24 -5.94
CA LEU A 225 0.30 -11.49 -4.89
C LEU A 225 -0.39 -12.44 -3.88
N ILE A 226 -0.08 -12.27 -2.60
CA ILE A 226 -0.63 -13.07 -1.49
C ILE A 226 -1.49 -12.15 -0.59
N PRO A 227 -2.82 -12.09 -0.78
CA PRO A 227 -3.68 -11.18 -0.02
C PRO A 227 -3.62 -11.38 1.50
N TYR A 228 -3.58 -10.28 2.26
CA TYR A 228 -3.70 -10.33 3.72
C TYR A 228 -5.13 -10.69 4.13
N PRO A 229 -5.35 -11.82 4.84
CA PRO A 229 -6.69 -12.33 5.12
C PRO A 229 -7.51 -11.46 6.08
N TYR A 230 -6.85 -10.59 6.85
CA TYR A 230 -7.50 -9.72 7.83
C TYR A 230 -7.59 -8.26 7.35
N ALA A 231 -7.40 -8.01 6.05
CA ALA A 231 -7.61 -6.71 5.44
C ALA A 231 -9.08 -6.28 5.59
N THR A 232 -9.33 -5.03 6.01
CA THR A 232 -10.67 -4.46 6.12
C THR A 232 -11.45 -4.62 4.81
N ASP A 233 -12.69 -5.11 4.86
CA ASP A 233 -13.52 -5.36 3.67
C ASP A 233 -12.86 -6.27 2.61
N ASN A 234 -11.85 -7.06 3.01
CA ASN A 234 -11.04 -7.91 2.14
C ASN A 234 -10.41 -7.14 0.96
N HIS A 235 -10.05 -5.86 1.16
CA HIS A 235 -9.59 -5.00 0.07
C HIS A 235 -8.37 -5.55 -0.68
N GLN A 236 -7.44 -6.21 0.02
CA GLN A 236 -6.26 -6.82 -0.61
C GLN A 236 -6.61 -7.95 -1.58
N TYR A 237 -7.63 -8.75 -1.30
CA TYR A 237 -8.10 -9.77 -2.24
C TYR A 237 -8.65 -9.11 -3.49
N TRP A 238 -9.51 -8.10 -3.34
CA TRP A 238 -10.12 -7.43 -4.47
C TRP A 238 -9.11 -6.66 -5.34
N ASN A 239 -8.08 -6.06 -4.73
CA ASN A 239 -6.99 -5.43 -5.47
C ASN A 239 -6.22 -6.46 -6.31
N ALA A 240 -5.85 -7.61 -5.73
CA ALA A 240 -5.19 -8.69 -6.48
C ALA A 240 -6.09 -9.26 -7.57
N TYR A 241 -7.38 -9.42 -7.29
CA TYR A 241 -8.36 -9.98 -8.22
C TYR A 241 -8.61 -9.08 -9.44
N GLU A 242 -8.74 -7.76 -9.27
CA GLU A 242 -8.91 -6.87 -10.42
C GLU A 242 -7.63 -6.83 -11.29
N LEU A 243 -6.44 -6.94 -10.70
CA LEU A 243 -5.20 -7.04 -11.46
C LEU A 243 -5.11 -8.36 -12.26
N SER A 244 -5.45 -9.49 -11.64
CA SER A 244 -5.41 -10.80 -12.32
C SER A 244 -6.37 -10.91 -13.49
N ARG A 245 -7.52 -10.22 -13.42
CA ARG A 245 -8.49 -10.15 -14.52
C ARG A 245 -7.96 -9.48 -15.78
N VAL A 246 -6.95 -8.63 -15.67
CA VAL A 246 -6.32 -7.96 -16.82
C VAL A 246 -5.00 -8.60 -17.23
N GLY A 247 -4.70 -9.79 -16.72
CA GLY A 247 -3.48 -10.55 -17.04
C GLY A 247 -2.23 -10.10 -16.31
N GLY A 248 -2.36 -9.22 -15.31
CA GLY A 248 -1.27 -8.86 -14.41
C GLY A 248 -1.29 -9.72 -13.15
N ALA A 249 -0.14 -9.89 -12.51
CA ALA A 249 0.08 -10.81 -11.38
C ALA A 249 -0.20 -12.29 -11.70
#